data_AF-A0A109KQT0-F1
#
_entry.id   AF-A0A109KQT0-F1
#
_cell.length_a   1.000
_cell.length_b   1.000
_cell.length_c   1.000
_cell.angle_alpha   90.00
_cell.angle_beta   90.00
_cell.angle_gamma   90.00
#
_symmetry.space_group_name_H-M   'P 1'
#
loop_
_entity.id
_entity.type
_entity.pdbx_description
1 polymer ?
#
loop_
_entity_poly.entity_id
_entity_poly.type
_entity_poly.pdbx_seq_one_letter_code
_entity_poly.pdbx_strand_id
1 'polypeptide(L)'
;MFDPFKDFDAKGYLRNVVGEKDLNIVKQLEHDLFTANLADAMTYLAKKNTITYRDFLKVHALLFGDLYPWAGSDRMTTSPDLAISKAGTCFCLPYVPSDPTFG
;
A
#
# COMPACT_ATOMS: atom_id res chain seq x y z
N MET A 1 11.33 -6.73 11.32
CA MET A 1 11.46 -5.95 10.07
C MET A 1 10.48 -6.53 9.08
N PHE A 2 9.54 -5.74 8.54
CA PHE A 2 8.53 -6.20 7.60
C PHE A 2 9.02 -5.89 6.18
N ASP A 3 9.53 -6.89 5.48
CA ASP A 3 10.00 -6.78 4.09
C ASP A 3 9.13 -7.63 3.16
N PRO A 4 7.98 -7.10 2.71
CA PRO A 4 7.02 -7.82 1.88
C PRO A 4 7.57 -8.16 0.49
N PHE A 5 8.53 -7.39 -0.02
CA PHE A 5 9.07 -7.52 -1.37
C PHE A 5 10.39 -8.30 -1.43
N LYS A 6 10.99 -8.59 -0.27
CA LYS A 6 12.28 -9.31 -0.12
C LYS A 6 13.43 -8.63 -0.88
N ASP A 7 13.30 -7.34 -1.20
CA ASP A 7 14.28 -6.58 -1.98
C ASP A 7 14.78 -5.31 -1.28
N PHE A 8 14.70 -5.32 0.04
CA PHE A 8 15.24 -4.29 0.94
C PHE A 8 16.65 -3.83 0.55
N ASP A 9 17.54 -4.79 0.20
CA ASP A 9 18.93 -4.47 -0.04
C ASP A 9 19.17 -3.76 -1.38
N ALA A 10 18.30 -3.99 -2.37
CA ALA A 10 18.41 -3.46 -3.72
C ALA A 10 17.58 -2.18 -3.95
N LYS A 11 16.47 -2.01 -3.22
CA LYS A 11 15.51 -0.91 -3.46
C LYS A 11 15.14 -0.10 -2.22
N GLY A 12 15.79 -0.33 -1.09
CA GLY A 12 15.46 0.30 0.18
C GLY A 12 14.20 -0.30 0.82
N TYR A 13 13.74 0.28 1.93
CA TYR A 13 12.53 -0.20 2.59
C TYR A 13 11.29 0.05 1.71
N LEU A 14 10.54 -1.01 1.39
CA LEU A 14 9.30 -0.99 0.60
C LEU A 14 9.42 -0.40 -0.83
N ARG A 15 10.62 -0.41 -1.44
CA ARG A 15 10.87 0.20 -2.76
C ARG A 15 10.47 1.67 -2.83
N ASN A 16 10.78 2.43 -1.78
CA ASN A 16 10.56 3.87 -1.79
C ASN A 16 11.40 4.54 -2.89
N VAL A 17 10.89 5.64 -3.47
CA VAL A 17 11.56 6.35 -4.57
C VAL A 17 12.91 6.98 -4.15
N VAL A 18 13.14 7.16 -2.86
CA VAL A 18 14.34 7.76 -2.28
C VAL A 18 15.48 6.74 -2.09
N GLY A 19 15.17 5.43 -2.12
CA GLY A 19 16.11 4.35 -1.81
C GLY A 19 16.52 4.26 -0.34
N GLU A 20 15.79 4.92 0.57
CA GLU A 20 16.13 4.99 1.99
C GLU A 20 15.96 3.63 2.69
N LYS A 21 16.92 3.27 3.54
CA LYS A 21 16.97 2.01 4.28
C LYS A 21 16.67 2.19 5.77
N ASP A 22 16.82 3.40 6.32
CA ASP A 22 16.49 3.68 7.71
C ASP A 22 14.97 3.77 7.90
N LEU A 23 14.43 2.82 8.67
CA LEU A 23 13.01 2.73 9.01
C LEU A 23 12.46 3.98 9.69
N ASN A 24 13.27 4.68 10.50
CA ASN A 24 12.83 5.88 11.20
C ASN A 24 12.68 7.04 10.22
N ILE A 25 13.62 7.17 9.29
CA ILE A 25 13.59 8.20 8.24
C ILE A 25 12.42 7.93 7.29
N VAL A 26 12.25 6.68 6.83
CA VAL A 26 11.12 6.33 5.95
C VAL A 26 9.78 6.58 6.64
N LYS A 27 9.63 6.26 7.94
CA LYS A 27 8.42 6.56 8.69
C LYS A 27 8.14 8.06 8.80
N GLN A 28 9.18 8.87 9.02
CA GLN A 28 9.01 10.32 9.09
C GLN A 28 8.59 10.88 7.73
N LEU A 29 9.28 10.48 6.66
CA LEU A 29 8.93 10.87 5.29
C LEU A 29 7.50 10.44 4.91
N GLU A 30 7.12 9.21 5.25
CA GLU A 30 5.78 8.70 5.03
C GLU A 30 4.74 9.53 5.79
N HIS A 31 5.01 9.88 7.05
CA HIS A 31 4.11 10.70 7.85
C HIS A 31 3.96 12.13 7.31
N ASP A 32 5.08 12.74 6.90
CA ASP A 32 5.09 14.11 6.39
C ASP A 32 4.35 14.19 5.04
N LEU A 33 4.62 13.26 4.12
CA LEU A 33 3.94 13.18 2.82
C LEU A 33 2.46 12.84 2.96
N PHE A 34 2.12 11.91 3.86
CA PHE A 34 0.73 11.59 4.16
C PHE A 34 -0.04 12.82 4.64
N THR A 35 0.56 13.59 5.56
CA THR A 35 -0.07 14.78 6.13
C THR A 35 -0.22 15.89 5.09
N ALA A 36 0.79 16.09 4.24
CA ALA A 36 0.74 17.06 3.15
C ALA A 36 -0.36 16.74 2.13
N ASN A 37 -0.50 15.46 1.75
CA ASN A 37 -1.46 15.00 0.75
C ASN A 37 -2.86 14.72 1.30
N LEU A 38 -3.05 14.80 2.63
CA LEU A 38 -4.32 14.53 3.28
C LEU A 38 -5.43 15.48 2.81
N ALA A 39 -5.12 16.77 2.66
CA ALA A 39 -6.08 17.78 2.21
C ALA A 39 -6.60 17.47 0.80
N ASP A 40 -5.72 17.00 -0.10
CA ASP A 40 -6.07 16.65 -1.47
C ASP A 40 -6.89 15.36 -1.54
N ALA A 41 -6.55 14.36 -0.73
CA ALA A 41 -7.34 13.13 -0.60
C ALA A 41 -8.75 13.41 -0.06
N MET A 42 -8.88 14.28 0.95
CA MET A 42 -10.16 14.70 1.50
C MET A 42 -10.97 15.51 0.48
N THR A 43 -10.33 16.40 -0.27
CA THR A 43 -10.97 17.18 -1.34
C THR A 43 -11.46 16.27 -2.48
N TYR A 44 -10.73 15.19 -2.78
CA TYR A 44 -11.16 14.19 -3.75
C TYR A 44 -12.40 13.42 -3.27
N LEU A 45 -12.40 12.95 -2.02
CA LEU A 45 -13.52 12.21 -1.42
C LEU A 45 -14.77 13.08 -1.24
N ALA A 46 -14.60 14.35 -0.86
CA ALA A 46 -15.71 15.29 -0.69
C ALA A 46 -16.55 15.50 -1.97
N LYS A 47 -15.98 15.23 -3.14
CA LYS A 47 -16.66 15.34 -4.44
C LYS A 47 -17.43 14.06 -4.83
N LYS A 48 -17.38 13.01 -4.02
CA LYS A 48 -17.95 11.70 -4.35
C LYS A 48 -19.23 11.45 -3.55
N ASN A 49 -20.31 11.14 -4.26
CA ASN A 49 -21.58 10.75 -3.64
C ASN A 49 -21.60 9.25 -3.26
N THR A 50 -20.82 8.43 -3.96
CA THR A 50 -20.66 6.99 -3.70
C THR A 50 -19.18 6.66 -3.76
N ILE A 51 -18.67 6.00 -2.72
CA ILE A 51 -17.27 5.57 -2.63
C ILE A 51 -17.16 4.13 -3.13
N THR A 52 -16.32 3.91 -4.13
CA THR A 52 -16.04 2.58 -4.69
C THR A 52 -14.60 2.15 -4.38
N TYR A 53 -14.29 0.88 -4.66
CA TYR A 53 -12.92 0.37 -4.53
C TYR A 53 -11.90 1.17 -5.38
N ARG A 54 -12.33 1.70 -6.53
CA ARG A 54 -11.47 2.53 -7.39
C ARG A 54 -11.12 3.86 -6.73
N ASP A 55 -12.06 4.44 -5.98
CA ASP A 55 -11.82 5.67 -5.22
C ASP A 55 -10.85 5.40 -4.06
N PHE A 56 -10.94 4.23 -3.42
CA PHE A 56 -9.98 3.78 -2.41
C PHE A 56 -8.55 3.68 -2.98
N LEU A 57 -8.37 3.02 -4.13
CA LEU A 57 -7.08 2.95 -4.81
C LEU A 57 -6.57 4.35 -5.19
N LYS A 58 -7.47 5.24 -5.64
CA LYS A 58 -7.09 6.61 -5.99
C LYS A 58 -6.65 7.43 -4.77
N VAL A 59 -7.32 7.30 -3.63
CA VAL A 59 -6.91 7.92 -2.37
C VAL A 59 -5.56 7.38 -1.91
N HIS A 60 -5.34 6.07 -2.01
CA HIS A 60 -4.04 5.48 -1.72
C HIS A 60 -2.93 6.04 -2.63
N ALA A 61 -3.22 6.24 -3.92
CA ALA A 61 -2.28 6.88 -4.84
C ALA A 61 -1.98 8.33 -4.45
N LEU A 62 -2.98 9.09 -4.01
CA LEU A 62 -2.80 10.50 -3.59
C LEU A 62 -1.96 10.60 -2.31
N LEU A 63 -2.23 9.75 -1.32
CA LEU A 63 -1.55 9.82 -0.03
C LEU A 63 -0.09 9.36 -0.09
N PHE A 64 0.20 8.35 -0.93
CA PHE A 64 1.47 7.63 -0.90
C PHE A 64 2.24 7.66 -2.23
N GLY A 65 1.69 8.25 -3.29
CA GLY A 65 2.28 8.24 -4.64
C GLY A 65 3.62 8.94 -4.76
N ASP A 66 3.87 9.93 -3.90
CA ASP A 66 5.14 10.64 -3.87
C ASP A 66 6.27 9.80 -3.26
N LEU A 67 5.94 8.79 -2.46
CA LEU A 67 6.92 7.95 -1.76
C LEU A 67 7.06 6.55 -2.38
N TYR A 68 5.94 5.96 -2.80
CA TYR A 68 5.87 4.59 -3.29
C TYR A 68 5.36 4.55 -4.72
N PRO A 69 6.15 4.02 -5.68
CA PRO A 69 5.76 3.98 -7.09
C PRO A 69 4.58 3.04 -7.36
N TRP A 70 4.26 2.17 -6.41
CA TRP A 70 3.13 1.24 -6.46
C TRP A 70 1.87 1.79 -5.77
N ALA A 71 1.87 3.01 -5.25
CA ALA A 71 0.71 3.59 -4.59
C ALA A 71 -0.52 3.60 -5.51
N GLY A 72 -1.65 3.07 -5.01
CA GLY A 72 -2.88 2.89 -5.79
C GLY A 72 -2.92 1.63 -6.64
N SER A 73 -1.91 0.77 -6.54
CA SER A 73 -1.97 -0.60 -7.03
C SER A 73 -2.42 -1.56 -5.93
N ASP A 74 -3.14 -2.60 -6.32
CA ASP A 74 -3.57 -3.65 -5.40
C ASP A 74 -2.36 -4.47 -4.91
N ARG A 75 -2.47 -5.07 -3.72
CA ARG A 75 -1.53 -6.09 -3.27
C ARG A 75 -1.51 -7.29 -4.21
N MET A 76 -2.61 -7.58 -4.90
CA MET A 76 -2.65 -8.59 -5.96
C MET A 76 -1.61 -8.38 -7.06
N THR A 77 -1.31 -7.14 -7.42
CA THR A 77 -0.36 -6.84 -8.50
C THR A 77 1.06 -6.66 -7.99
N THR A 78 1.23 -6.32 -6.72
CA THR A 78 2.52 -5.93 -6.13
C THR A 78 3.14 -7.04 -5.29
N SER A 79 2.33 -7.86 -4.60
CA SER A 79 2.77 -8.96 -3.74
C SER A 79 1.65 -10.01 -3.57
N PRO A 80 1.34 -10.78 -4.64
CA PRO A 80 0.23 -11.74 -4.65
C PRO A 80 0.38 -12.88 -3.63
N ASP A 81 1.63 -13.21 -3.27
CA ASP A 81 1.93 -14.36 -2.38
C ASP A 81 2.09 -13.98 -0.92
N LEU A 82 1.85 -12.71 -0.57
CA LEU A 82 2.15 -12.21 0.77
C LEU A 82 0.90 -12.13 1.65
N ALA A 83 0.81 -13.04 2.61
CA ALA A 83 -0.13 -12.95 3.72
C ALA A 83 0.30 -11.83 4.68
N ILE A 84 -0.58 -10.84 4.91
CA ILE A 84 -0.35 -9.74 5.85
C ILE A 84 -1.24 -9.96 7.05
N SER A 85 -0.66 -9.87 8.24
CA SER A 85 -1.39 -9.86 9.51
C SER A 85 -0.99 -8.64 10.34
N LYS A 86 -1.93 -8.13 11.13
CA LYS A 86 -1.69 -7.04 12.09
C LYS A 86 -2.37 -7.38 13.40
N ALA A 87 -1.59 -7.38 14.50
CA ALA A 87 -2.07 -7.61 15.86
C ALA A 87 -2.93 -8.89 16.02
N GLY A 88 -2.55 -9.98 15.33
CA GLY A 88 -3.27 -11.26 15.37
C GLY A 88 -4.42 -11.38 14.37
N THR A 89 -4.80 -10.30 13.68
CA THR A 89 -5.79 -10.34 12.60
C THR A 89 -5.08 -10.56 11.26
N CYS A 90 -5.37 -11.68 10.61
CA CYS A 90 -4.96 -11.93 9.23
C CYS A 90 -5.91 -11.21 8.27
N PHE A 91 -5.35 -10.45 7.33
CA PHE A 91 -6.13 -9.87 6.23
C PHE A 91 -6.30 -10.91 5.12
N CYS A 92 -7.31 -10.69 4.26
CA CYS A 92 -7.64 -11.58 3.14
C CYS A 92 -6.38 -11.94 2.36
N LEU A 93 -6.19 -13.21 2.02
CA LEU A 93 -5.11 -13.60 1.12
C LEU A 93 -5.41 -12.99 -0.26
N PRO A 94 -4.39 -12.44 -0.96
CA PRO A 94 -4.59 -11.90 -2.30
C PRO A 94 -5.14 -13.00 -3.24
N TYR A 95 -4.53 -14.18 -3.19
CA TYR A 95 -4.99 -15.36 -3.92
C TYR A 95 -5.71 -16.34 -2.99
N VAL A 96 -6.97 -16.65 -3.31
CA VAL A 96 -7.62 -17.87 -2.85
C VAL A 96 -7.56 -18.82 -4.05
N PRO A 97 -6.82 -19.94 -4.00
CA PRO A 97 -6.93 -20.97 -5.03
C PRO A 97 -8.40 -21.36 -5.11
N SER A 98 -8.98 -21.32 -6.31
CA SER A 98 -10.28 -21.94 -6.54
C SER A 98 -10.16 -23.40 -6.12
N ASP A 99 -10.83 -23.78 -5.04
CA ASP A 99 -10.84 -25.14 -4.53
C ASP A 99 -11.32 -26.09 -5.65
N PRO A 100 -10.50 -27.02 -6.18
CA PRO A 100 -10.91 -27.86 -7.30
C PRO A 100 -11.76 -29.07 -6.87
N THR A 101 -12.27 -29.11 -5.63
CA THR A 101 -12.90 -30.32 -5.06
C THR A 101 -14.43 -30.34 -5.01
N PHE A 102 -15.12 -29.49 -5.78
CA PHE A 102 -16.55 -29.69 -6.06
C PHE A 102 -16.84 -29.59 -7.56
N GLY A 103 -16.66 -30.73 -8.23
CA GLY A 103 -17.17 -31.05 -9.57
C GLY A 103 -17.73 -32.46 -9.57
#